data_AF-A0A914Q2J4-F1
#
_entry.id   AF-A0A914Q2J4-F1
#
_cell.length_a   1.000
_cell.length_b   1.000
_cell.length_c   1.000
_cell.angle_alpha   90.00
_cell.angle_beta   90.00
_cell.angle_gamma   90.00
#
_symmetry.space_group_name_H-M   'P 1'
#
loop_
_entity.id
_entity.type
_entity.pdbx_description
1 polymer ?
#
loop_
_entity_poly.entity_id
_entity_poly.type
_entity_poly.pdbx_seq_one_letter_code
_entity_poly.pdbx_strand_id
1 'polypeptide(L)'
;MLIAATPTEHDPETIKAIIENKEGLKSVSGERIWAEFKRIVVGRYASEVIQVMLDECKLHPYLGLKEDVKLDKFTEIFDLSVQKNTEGYDLIAPCTVLTSLFQSDRHVMDFHKKCRISNHEKILCMFVIRHREEARENRGEMLYFKNLLMDEFHLNGQSDFIMNRFRIMELMKYVDAYDLLQEFQEWQIPKMPLNGIHLMEAGVPKGRYFKYLLEYLYGVWKESQFTMTFEDLIQRKDDEFELPEDDPKLTNGPSAKRQRKNAIVEKAPLKTQPYLRLIRFDKPIGTLLLFWPASWAITLATPASSLPDLKIFAICATGAFLMRSAGCIINDLWDKDFDKRVERCATRPLASGELNTKQAIGLLAGLLTASLGCLFQLNVTTIAIGFTSIIPVILYPLAKRYTNWPQIVLGGTFNYGAIMGYTAVTNTFVPEAIFPLYLSAIFWTLHYDTIYAHQDKEDDIKIGVKSTALRLGEQTKPWLTAFSVGMITNLGIAGYVTNQTWPFFLAVAATSCHLGWQISTLQLNNRQDCWNKFTSNQWIGALIFSGLVIGTLLKE
;
A
#
# COMPACT_ATOMS: atom_id res chain seq x y z
N MET A 1 -17.73 28.98 -18.11
CA MET A 1 -18.51 27.92 -18.80
C MET A 1 -19.05 28.56 -20.04
N LEU A 2 -18.90 27.92 -21.21
CA LEU A 2 -19.66 28.30 -22.40
C LEU A 2 -21.14 28.15 -22.04
N ILE A 3 -21.88 29.26 -22.02
CA ILE A 3 -23.33 29.25 -21.83
C ILE A 3 -23.92 29.23 -23.23
N ALA A 4 -24.38 28.07 -23.68
CA ALA A 4 -25.11 27.94 -24.93
C ALA A 4 -26.62 28.03 -24.62
N ALA A 5 -27.31 29.00 -25.21
CA ALA A 5 -28.77 29.12 -25.08
C ALA A 5 -29.49 28.10 -25.97
N THR A 6 -28.87 27.77 -27.11
CA THR A 6 -29.31 26.77 -28.09
C THR A 6 -28.09 25.94 -28.53
N PRO A 7 -28.27 24.76 -29.17
CA PRO A 7 -27.17 23.90 -29.63
C PRO A 7 -26.15 24.60 -30.55
N THR A 8 -26.54 25.66 -31.23
CA THR A 8 -25.73 26.33 -32.27
C THR A 8 -25.35 27.77 -31.94
N GLU A 9 -25.92 28.38 -30.90
CA GLU A 9 -25.64 29.78 -30.53
C GLU A 9 -24.76 29.84 -29.29
N HIS A 10 -23.46 29.82 -29.53
CA HIS A 10 -22.45 30.11 -28.52
C HIS A 10 -22.07 31.59 -28.57
N ASP A 11 -21.97 32.24 -27.42
CA ASP A 11 -21.59 33.65 -27.33
C ASP A 11 -20.16 33.88 -27.88
N PRO A 12 -19.99 34.65 -28.98
CA PRO A 12 -18.69 34.85 -29.61
C PRO A 12 -17.67 35.53 -28.70
N GLU A 13 -18.10 36.44 -27.83
CA GLU A 13 -17.21 37.12 -26.87
C GLU A 13 -16.67 36.14 -25.82
N THR A 14 -17.51 35.20 -25.36
CA THR A 14 -17.07 34.11 -24.49
C THR A 14 -16.06 33.19 -25.17
N ILE A 15 -16.27 32.80 -26.43
CA ILE A 15 -15.31 31.97 -27.19
C ILE A 15 -13.98 32.71 -27.32
N LYS A 16 -14.01 33.98 -27.72
CA LYS A 16 -12.82 34.82 -27.84
C LYS A 16 -12.07 34.93 -26.52
N ALA A 17 -12.77 35.19 -25.43
CA ALA A 17 -12.17 35.24 -24.10
C ALA A 17 -11.51 33.90 -23.70
N ILE A 18 -12.11 32.76 -24.04
CA ILE A 18 -11.51 31.44 -23.81
C ILE A 18 -10.23 31.28 -24.63
N ILE A 19 -10.25 31.63 -25.92
CA ILE A 19 -9.08 31.54 -26.80
C ILE A 19 -7.92 32.39 -26.29
N GLU A 20 -8.20 33.62 -25.85
CA GLU A 20 -7.19 34.54 -25.32
C GLU A 20 -6.60 34.07 -23.98
N ASN A 21 -7.37 33.34 -23.17
CA ASN A 21 -6.98 32.97 -21.79
C ASN A 21 -6.64 31.48 -21.59
N LYS A 22 -6.77 30.62 -22.61
CA LYS A 22 -6.60 29.15 -22.47
C LYS A 22 -5.24 28.73 -21.91
N GLU A 23 -4.19 29.50 -22.15
CA GLU A 23 -2.85 29.26 -21.60
C GLU A 23 -2.84 29.25 -20.07
N GLY A 24 -3.74 30.01 -19.44
CA GLY A 24 -3.93 30.05 -18.00
C GLY A 24 -4.29 28.69 -17.40
N LEU A 25 -4.91 27.78 -18.16
CA LEU A 25 -5.23 26.42 -17.72
C LEU A 25 -4.00 25.62 -17.29
N LYS A 26 -2.79 25.96 -17.78
CA LYS A 26 -1.52 25.32 -17.33
C LYS A 26 -1.25 25.54 -15.83
N SER A 27 -1.79 26.62 -15.26
CA SER A 27 -1.62 26.97 -13.85
C SER A 27 -2.76 26.44 -12.95
N VAL A 28 -3.84 25.93 -13.54
CA VAL A 28 -4.99 25.38 -12.82
C VAL A 28 -4.70 23.94 -12.42
N SER A 29 -5.09 23.55 -11.21
CA SER A 29 -4.93 22.16 -10.78
C SER A 29 -5.78 21.22 -11.63
N GLY A 30 -5.23 20.04 -11.96
CA GLY A 30 -5.93 19.04 -12.77
C GLY A 30 -7.28 18.66 -12.16
N GLU A 31 -7.34 18.49 -10.84
CA GLU A 31 -8.57 18.16 -10.11
C GLU A 31 -9.66 19.21 -10.31
N ARG A 32 -9.28 20.50 -10.40
CA ARG A 32 -10.20 21.60 -10.65
C ARG A 32 -10.67 21.60 -12.11
N ILE A 33 -9.76 21.34 -13.05
CA ILE A 33 -10.09 21.15 -14.47
C ILE A 33 -11.11 20.02 -14.62
N TRP A 34 -10.86 18.87 -13.99
CA TRP A 34 -11.77 17.73 -14.03
C TRP A 34 -13.12 18.00 -13.38
N ALA A 35 -13.15 18.68 -12.24
CA ALA A 35 -14.41 19.00 -11.56
C ALA A 35 -15.36 19.82 -12.46
N GLU A 36 -14.84 20.75 -13.23
CA GLU A 36 -15.65 21.53 -14.18
C GLU A 36 -15.91 20.75 -15.47
N PHE A 37 -14.92 20.04 -16.03
CA PHE A 37 -15.09 19.28 -17.25
C PHE A 37 -16.12 18.16 -17.09
N LYS A 38 -16.14 17.49 -15.92
CA LYS A 38 -17.15 16.51 -15.55
C LYS A 38 -18.57 17.06 -15.64
N ARG A 39 -18.80 18.30 -15.22
CA ARG A 39 -20.11 18.96 -15.30
C ARG A 39 -20.51 19.28 -16.73
N ILE A 40 -19.53 19.60 -17.57
CA ILE A 40 -19.75 19.88 -18.99
C ILE A 40 -20.18 18.61 -19.73
N VAL A 41 -19.50 17.49 -19.48
CA VAL A 41 -19.74 16.21 -20.18
C VAL A 41 -21.16 15.67 -20.01
N VAL A 42 -21.81 15.95 -18.88
CA VAL A 42 -23.21 15.56 -18.61
C VAL A 42 -24.17 16.75 -18.61
N GLY A 43 -23.68 17.92 -19.07
CA GLY A 43 -24.47 19.13 -19.16
C GLY A 43 -25.42 19.10 -20.36
N ARG A 44 -26.35 20.06 -20.39
CA ARG A 44 -27.16 20.30 -21.59
C ARG A 44 -26.24 20.73 -22.73
N TYR A 45 -26.49 20.18 -23.93
CA TYR A 45 -25.69 20.43 -25.12
C TYR A 45 -24.19 20.07 -24.95
N ALA A 46 -23.89 19.01 -24.17
CA ALA A 46 -22.50 18.63 -23.91
C ALA A 46 -21.73 18.32 -25.19
N SER A 47 -22.39 17.65 -26.15
CA SER A 47 -21.84 17.32 -27.46
C SER A 47 -21.36 18.58 -28.20
N GLU A 48 -22.23 19.57 -28.33
CA GLU A 48 -21.98 20.83 -29.03
C GLU A 48 -20.97 21.71 -28.30
N VAL A 49 -21.08 21.80 -26.97
CA VAL A 49 -20.13 22.56 -26.15
C VAL A 49 -18.72 21.95 -26.25
N ILE A 50 -18.59 20.63 -26.21
CA ILE A 50 -17.28 19.97 -26.34
C ILE A 50 -16.75 20.14 -27.76
N GLN A 51 -17.59 20.09 -28.79
CA GLN A 51 -17.19 20.40 -30.17
C GLN A 51 -16.55 21.78 -30.25
N VAL A 52 -17.19 22.82 -29.73
CA VAL A 52 -16.63 24.20 -29.72
C VAL A 52 -15.35 24.29 -28.88
N MET A 53 -15.30 23.62 -27.73
CA MET A 53 -14.09 23.59 -26.88
C MET A 53 -12.88 22.98 -27.61
N LEU A 54 -13.10 21.97 -28.43
CA LEU A 54 -12.05 21.24 -29.14
C LEU A 54 -11.71 21.89 -30.48
N ASP A 55 -12.70 22.25 -31.28
CA ASP A 55 -12.50 22.74 -32.64
C ASP A 55 -12.16 24.22 -32.71
N GLU A 56 -12.90 25.06 -31.99
CA GLU A 56 -12.69 26.52 -32.04
C GLU A 56 -11.68 26.96 -30.98
N CYS A 57 -11.83 26.49 -29.74
CA CYS A 57 -10.96 26.91 -28.64
C CYS A 57 -9.60 26.18 -28.61
N LYS A 58 -9.49 25.03 -29.30
CA LYS A 58 -8.29 24.17 -29.34
C LYS A 58 -7.80 23.75 -27.94
N LEU A 59 -8.71 23.28 -27.07
CA LEU A 59 -8.39 22.94 -25.68
C LEU A 59 -7.76 21.55 -25.48
N HIS A 60 -7.60 20.74 -26.53
CA HIS A 60 -7.02 19.39 -26.47
C HIS A 60 -5.79 19.21 -25.54
N PRO A 61 -4.68 19.97 -25.71
CA PRO A 61 -3.47 19.77 -24.90
C PRO A 61 -3.64 20.14 -23.42
N TYR A 62 -4.65 20.96 -23.10
CA TYR A 62 -4.97 21.38 -21.73
C TYR A 62 -5.83 20.36 -21.01
N LEU A 63 -6.64 19.60 -21.75
CA LEU A 63 -7.49 18.53 -21.24
C LEU A 63 -6.79 17.17 -21.25
N GLY A 64 -5.65 17.03 -21.93
CA GLY A 64 -4.98 15.75 -22.11
C GLY A 64 -5.67 14.85 -23.14
N LEU A 65 -6.30 15.47 -24.14
CA LEU A 65 -6.90 14.82 -25.29
C LEU A 65 -5.98 14.96 -26.50
N LYS A 66 -6.06 14.02 -27.45
CA LYS A 66 -5.34 14.15 -28.73
C LYS A 66 -6.05 15.16 -29.63
N GLU A 67 -5.29 15.80 -30.52
CA GLU A 67 -5.83 16.81 -31.45
C GLU A 67 -6.69 16.22 -32.58
N ASP A 68 -6.58 14.91 -32.84
CA ASP A 68 -7.32 14.16 -33.86
C ASP A 68 -8.53 13.41 -33.31
N VAL A 69 -8.98 13.75 -32.09
CA VAL A 69 -10.15 13.12 -31.46
C VAL A 69 -11.41 13.41 -32.27
N LYS A 70 -12.15 12.35 -32.62
CA LYS A 70 -13.47 12.45 -33.26
C LYS A 70 -14.56 12.39 -32.21
N LEU A 71 -15.56 13.26 -32.36
CA LEU A 71 -16.69 13.37 -31.42
C LEU A 71 -17.90 12.52 -31.81
N ASP A 72 -17.94 11.92 -33.01
CA ASP A 72 -19.07 11.11 -33.49
C ASP A 72 -19.54 10.07 -32.45
N LYS A 73 -18.59 9.32 -31.88
CA LYS A 73 -18.90 8.30 -30.87
C LYS A 73 -19.25 8.89 -29.50
N PHE A 74 -18.72 10.06 -29.18
CA PHE A 74 -19.08 10.78 -27.95
C PHE A 74 -20.52 11.24 -28.01
N THR A 75 -20.92 11.85 -29.12
CA THR A 75 -22.29 12.31 -29.38
C THR A 75 -23.26 11.15 -29.30
N GLU A 76 -22.97 10.02 -29.99
CA GLU A 76 -23.82 8.83 -29.93
C GLU A 76 -24.07 8.32 -28.50
N ILE A 77 -23.01 8.21 -27.69
CA ILE A 77 -23.12 7.71 -26.31
C ILE A 77 -23.79 8.73 -25.39
N PHE A 78 -23.55 10.03 -25.61
CA PHE A 78 -24.20 11.10 -24.86
C PHE A 78 -25.71 11.13 -25.16
N ASP A 79 -26.10 11.11 -26.43
CA ASP A 79 -27.50 11.11 -26.85
C ASP A 79 -28.24 9.88 -26.35
N LEU A 80 -27.59 8.70 -26.42
CA LEU A 80 -28.11 7.47 -25.81
C LEU A 80 -28.34 7.65 -24.31
N SER A 81 -27.38 8.21 -23.58
CA SER A 81 -27.50 8.47 -22.14
C SER A 81 -28.67 9.40 -21.82
N VAL A 82 -28.87 10.45 -22.62
CA VAL A 82 -29.97 11.42 -22.43
C VAL A 82 -31.31 10.76 -22.75
N GLN A 83 -31.42 10.05 -23.88
CA GLN A 83 -32.62 9.33 -24.27
C GLN A 83 -33.03 8.33 -23.18
N LYS A 84 -32.11 7.47 -22.74
CA LYS A 84 -32.38 6.44 -21.72
C LYS A 84 -32.72 7.05 -20.37
N ASN A 85 -32.23 8.25 -20.06
CA ASN A 85 -32.64 8.97 -18.87
C ASN A 85 -34.11 9.42 -18.91
N THR A 86 -34.64 9.79 -20.08
CA THR A 86 -36.08 10.06 -20.24
C THR A 86 -36.94 8.81 -20.10
N GLU A 87 -36.37 7.63 -20.38
CA GLU A 87 -36.99 6.32 -20.17
C GLU A 87 -36.92 5.84 -18.71
N GLY A 88 -36.29 6.61 -17.80
CA GLY A 88 -36.22 6.32 -16.37
C GLY A 88 -34.93 5.66 -15.88
N TYR A 89 -33.92 5.50 -16.74
CA TYR A 89 -32.62 4.97 -16.35
C TYR A 89 -31.65 6.05 -15.84
N ASP A 90 -30.67 5.65 -15.03
CA ASP A 90 -29.59 6.56 -14.61
C ASP A 90 -28.73 6.98 -15.82
N LEU A 91 -28.27 8.25 -15.80
CA LEU A 91 -27.28 8.75 -16.74
C LEU A 91 -26.00 7.88 -16.70
N ILE A 92 -25.35 7.79 -17.85
CA ILE A 92 -24.02 7.19 -17.99
C ILE A 92 -23.02 8.07 -17.23
N ALA A 93 -22.07 7.45 -16.50
CA ALA A 93 -21.08 8.22 -15.76
C ALA A 93 -20.23 9.08 -16.71
N PRO A 94 -19.85 10.32 -16.32
CA PRO A 94 -19.12 11.24 -17.19
C PRO A 94 -17.83 10.64 -17.79
N CYS A 95 -17.08 9.89 -16.99
CA CYS A 95 -15.87 9.20 -17.44
C CYS A 95 -16.16 8.06 -18.42
N THR A 96 -17.29 7.35 -18.26
CA THR A 96 -17.75 6.33 -19.21
C THR A 96 -18.07 6.95 -20.57
N VAL A 97 -18.80 8.08 -20.60
CA VAL A 97 -19.10 8.82 -21.85
C VAL A 97 -17.80 9.28 -22.53
N LEU A 98 -16.88 9.91 -21.77
CA LEU A 98 -15.58 10.36 -22.28
C LEU A 98 -14.70 9.23 -22.80
N THR A 99 -14.96 7.98 -22.42
CA THR A 99 -14.17 6.85 -22.89
C THR A 99 -14.29 6.64 -24.41
N SER A 100 -15.36 7.15 -25.02
CA SER A 100 -15.49 7.24 -26.48
C SER A 100 -14.35 8.03 -27.16
N LEU A 101 -13.73 8.97 -26.45
CA LEU A 101 -12.61 9.77 -26.95
C LEU A 101 -11.25 9.05 -26.89
N PHE A 102 -11.21 7.88 -26.25
CA PHE A 102 -9.99 7.12 -26.01
C PHE A 102 -9.97 5.84 -26.85
N GLN A 103 -8.80 5.56 -27.45
CA GLN A 103 -8.55 4.34 -28.23
C GLN A 103 -7.66 3.35 -27.50
N SER A 104 -6.92 3.81 -26.49
CA SER A 104 -5.98 2.96 -25.76
C SER A 104 -5.83 3.44 -24.32
N ASP A 105 -5.33 2.52 -23.50
CA ASP A 105 -4.92 2.77 -22.13
C ASP A 105 -4.00 3.98 -21.97
N ARG A 106 -3.11 4.20 -22.96
CA ARG A 106 -2.19 5.34 -22.96
C ARG A 106 -2.92 6.68 -23.03
N HIS A 107 -4.00 6.77 -23.81
CA HIS A 107 -4.78 8.01 -23.92
C HIS A 107 -5.45 8.37 -22.60
N VAL A 108 -5.96 7.36 -21.87
CA VAL A 108 -6.53 7.56 -20.53
C VAL A 108 -5.46 8.05 -19.55
N MET A 109 -4.23 7.52 -19.65
CA MET A 109 -3.12 7.96 -18.80
C MET A 109 -2.70 9.40 -19.09
N ASP A 110 -2.67 9.81 -20.36
CA ASP A 110 -2.39 11.19 -20.76
C ASP A 110 -3.46 12.16 -20.25
N PHE A 111 -4.74 11.76 -20.38
CA PHE A 111 -5.88 12.48 -19.80
C PHE A 111 -5.78 12.59 -18.28
N HIS A 112 -5.48 11.49 -17.58
CA HIS A 112 -5.30 11.47 -16.13
C HIS A 112 -4.11 12.34 -15.67
N LYS A 113 -3.01 12.40 -16.43
CA LYS A 113 -1.87 13.26 -16.13
C LYS A 113 -2.24 14.74 -16.11
N LYS A 114 -3.19 15.16 -16.96
CA LYS A 114 -3.67 16.55 -17.06
C LYS A 114 -4.83 16.83 -16.11
N CYS A 115 -5.88 16.02 -16.14
CA CYS A 115 -7.12 16.23 -15.41
C CYS A 115 -7.13 15.59 -14.01
N ARG A 116 -6.15 14.76 -13.66
CA ARG A 116 -6.04 14.10 -12.33
C ARG A 116 -7.34 13.46 -11.84
N ILE A 117 -8.02 12.75 -12.73
CA ILE A 117 -9.23 11.98 -12.40
C ILE A 117 -8.95 10.96 -11.29
N SER A 118 -9.97 10.56 -10.53
CA SER A 118 -9.80 9.57 -9.46
C SER A 118 -9.34 8.22 -10.00
N ASN A 119 -8.76 7.37 -9.15
CA ASN A 119 -8.35 6.03 -9.56
C ASN A 119 -9.54 5.17 -10.01
N HIS A 120 -10.72 5.32 -9.40
CA HIS A 120 -11.92 4.61 -9.83
C HIS A 120 -12.34 5.01 -11.25
N GLU A 121 -12.36 6.30 -11.56
CA GLU A 121 -12.69 6.80 -12.90
C GLU A 121 -11.67 6.34 -13.94
N LYS A 122 -10.38 6.39 -13.60
CA LYS A 122 -9.30 5.90 -14.47
C LYS A 122 -9.48 4.42 -14.78
N ILE A 123 -9.70 3.58 -13.75
CA ILE A 123 -9.89 2.13 -13.93
C ILE A 123 -11.15 1.85 -14.75
N LEU A 124 -12.24 2.59 -14.52
CA LEU A 124 -13.48 2.47 -15.30
C LEU A 124 -13.24 2.77 -16.79
N CYS A 125 -12.55 3.86 -17.13
CA CYS A 125 -12.22 4.18 -18.52
C CYS A 125 -11.42 3.05 -19.19
N MET A 126 -10.38 2.57 -18.51
CA MET A 126 -9.52 1.49 -19.03
C MET A 126 -10.32 0.19 -19.21
N PHE A 127 -11.19 -0.12 -18.24
CA PHE A 127 -12.07 -1.29 -18.30
C PHE A 127 -13.01 -1.21 -19.51
N VAL A 128 -13.69 -0.07 -19.69
CA VAL A 128 -14.61 0.11 -20.83
C VAL A 128 -13.85 0.02 -22.16
N ILE A 129 -12.65 0.61 -22.30
CA ILE A 129 -11.84 0.49 -23.53
C ILE A 129 -11.53 -0.98 -23.86
N ARG A 130 -11.15 -1.77 -22.84
CA ARG A 130 -10.72 -3.15 -23.04
C ARG A 130 -11.87 -4.09 -23.41
N HIS A 131 -13.09 -3.79 -22.96
CA HIS A 131 -14.23 -4.70 -23.12
C HIS A 131 -15.34 -4.20 -24.05
N ARG A 132 -15.34 -2.93 -24.48
CA ARG A 132 -16.46 -2.34 -25.24
C ARG A 132 -16.75 -2.98 -26.59
N GLU A 133 -15.75 -3.53 -27.28
CA GLU A 133 -15.98 -4.15 -28.60
C GLU A 133 -16.63 -5.52 -28.43
N GLU A 134 -16.05 -6.40 -27.60
CA GLU A 134 -16.61 -7.72 -27.29
C GLU A 134 -17.99 -7.61 -26.62
N ALA A 135 -18.18 -6.64 -25.72
CA ALA A 135 -19.47 -6.38 -25.09
C ALA A 135 -20.53 -5.88 -26.09
N ARG A 136 -20.14 -5.21 -27.17
CA ARG A 136 -21.09 -4.76 -28.21
C ARG A 136 -21.59 -5.94 -29.02
N GLU A 137 -20.73 -6.90 -29.33
CA GLU A 137 -21.10 -8.14 -30.02
C GLU A 137 -22.03 -9.00 -29.15
N ASN A 138 -21.83 -9.00 -27.83
CA ASN A 138 -22.59 -9.79 -26.86
C ASN A 138 -23.65 -9.00 -26.08
N ARG A 139 -24.11 -7.84 -26.59
CA ARG A 139 -24.97 -6.92 -25.83
C ARG A 139 -26.33 -7.53 -25.39
N GLY A 140 -26.81 -8.54 -26.11
CA GLY A 140 -28.04 -9.28 -25.78
C GLY A 140 -27.82 -10.51 -24.88
N GLU A 141 -26.57 -10.85 -24.56
CA GLU A 141 -26.21 -12.10 -23.88
C GLU A 141 -25.94 -11.85 -22.38
N MET A 142 -26.95 -12.07 -21.54
CA MET A 142 -26.81 -11.92 -20.08
C MET A 142 -25.64 -12.74 -19.50
N LEU A 143 -25.42 -13.94 -20.04
CA LEU A 143 -24.38 -14.84 -19.57
C LEU A 143 -22.97 -14.24 -19.78
N TYR A 144 -22.77 -13.45 -20.84
CA TYR A 144 -21.51 -12.75 -21.07
C TYR A 144 -21.18 -11.79 -19.92
N PHE A 145 -22.13 -10.92 -19.54
CA PHE A 145 -21.92 -9.96 -18.45
C PHE A 145 -21.77 -10.65 -17.09
N LYS A 146 -22.53 -11.74 -16.84
CA LYS A 146 -22.37 -12.57 -15.63
C LYS A 146 -20.98 -13.19 -15.58
N ASN A 147 -20.49 -13.78 -16.67
CA ASN A 147 -19.15 -14.35 -16.77
C ASN A 147 -18.06 -13.29 -16.58
N LEU A 148 -18.20 -12.12 -17.21
CA LEU A 148 -17.26 -11.01 -17.05
C LEU A 148 -17.18 -10.56 -15.59
N LEU A 149 -18.30 -10.51 -14.87
CA LEU A 149 -18.32 -10.20 -13.43
C LEU A 149 -17.62 -11.27 -12.62
N MET A 150 -17.85 -12.54 -12.95
CA MET A 150 -17.24 -13.68 -12.28
C MET A 150 -15.73 -13.76 -12.53
N ASP A 151 -15.26 -13.37 -13.71
CA ASP A 151 -13.84 -13.31 -14.03
C ASP A 151 -13.14 -12.15 -13.32
N GLU A 152 -13.76 -10.97 -13.30
CA GLU A 152 -13.28 -9.85 -12.49
C GLU A 152 -13.25 -10.19 -11.00
N PHE A 153 -14.22 -10.96 -10.50
CA PHE A 153 -14.27 -11.42 -9.11
C PHE A 153 -13.19 -12.47 -8.81
N HIS A 154 -12.93 -13.38 -9.74
CA HIS A 154 -11.88 -14.39 -9.61
C HIS A 154 -10.48 -13.77 -9.63
N LEU A 155 -10.24 -12.78 -10.51
CA LEU A 155 -8.96 -12.10 -10.67
C LEU A 155 -8.65 -11.11 -9.53
N ASN A 156 -9.65 -10.36 -9.05
CA ASN A 156 -9.45 -9.26 -8.11
C ASN A 156 -9.97 -9.53 -6.68
N GLY A 157 -10.60 -10.69 -6.45
CA GLY A 157 -11.14 -11.09 -5.14
C GLY A 157 -12.43 -10.37 -4.73
N GLN A 158 -12.99 -10.75 -3.56
CA GLN A 158 -14.32 -10.30 -3.11
C GLN A 158 -14.41 -8.81 -2.73
N SER A 159 -13.27 -8.13 -2.56
CA SER A 159 -13.21 -6.84 -1.86
C SER A 159 -13.72 -5.63 -2.63
N ASP A 160 -14.03 -5.78 -3.92
CA ASP A 160 -14.50 -4.70 -4.78
C ASP A 160 -15.76 -5.07 -5.58
N PHE A 161 -16.54 -6.03 -5.08
CA PHE A 161 -17.73 -6.56 -5.75
C PHE A 161 -18.69 -5.46 -6.25
N ILE A 162 -19.00 -4.49 -5.38
CA ILE A 162 -19.89 -3.36 -5.71
C ILE A 162 -19.33 -2.55 -6.89
N MET A 163 -18.02 -2.31 -6.88
CA MET A 163 -17.35 -1.53 -7.93
C MET A 163 -17.20 -2.34 -9.23
N ASN A 164 -16.95 -3.65 -9.16
CA ASN A 164 -16.89 -4.52 -10.34
C ASN A 164 -18.26 -4.59 -11.02
N ARG A 165 -19.32 -4.77 -10.23
CA ARG A 165 -20.70 -4.72 -10.72
C ARG A 165 -21.00 -3.36 -11.34
N PHE A 166 -20.65 -2.27 -10.66
CA PHE A 166 -20.79 -0.92 -11.21
C PHE A 166 -20.07 -0.74 -12.55
N ARG A 167 -18.81 -1.18 -12.67
CA ARG A 167 -18.03 -1.10 -13.92
C ARG A 167 -18.69 -1.86 -15.07
N ILE A 168 -19.25 -3.04 -14.79
CA ILE A 168 -19.95 -3.84 -15.81
C ILE A 168 -21.29 -3.21 -16.17
N MET A 169 -22.04 -2.67 -15.20
CA MET A 169 -23.26 -1.92 -15.49
C MET A 169 -22.98 -0.68 -16.35
N GLU A 170 -21.89 0.04 -16.09
CA GLU A 170 -21.47 1.16 -16.94
C GLU A 170 -21.05 0.71 -18.35
N LEU A 171 -20.39 -0.44 -18.48
CA LEU A 171 -20.10 -1.06 -19.77
C LEU A 171 -21.39 -1.46 -20.51
N MET A 172 -22.37 -2.06 -19.82
CA MET A 172 -23.68 -2.42 -20.36
C MET A 172 -24.41 -1.19 -20.89
N LYS A 173 -24.46 -0.10 -20.11
CA LYS A 173 -25.02 1.17 -20.58
C LYS A 173 -24.29 1.71 -21.81
N TYR A 174 -22.96 1.63 -21.82
CA TYR A 174 -22.13 2.09 -22.94
C TYR A 174 -22.39 1.33 -24.26
N VAL A 175 -22.82 0.06 -24.19
CA VAL A 175 -23.12 -0.77 -25.38
C VAL A 175 -24.62 -0.92 -25.66
N ASP A 176 -25.46 -0.10 -25.01
CA ASP A 176 -26.93 -0.14 -25.12
C ASP A 176 -27.55 -1.49 -24.73
N ALA A 177 -27.05 -2.11 -23.64
CA ALA A 177 -27.59 -3.34 -23.05
C ALA A 177 -28.55 -3.03 -21.88
N TYR A 178 -29.40 -2.01 -22.02
CA TYR A 178 -30.29 -1.54 -20.95
C TYR A 178 -31.33 -2.59 -20.54
N ASP A 179 -31.82 -3.38 -21.49
CA ASP A 179 -32.84 -4.42 -21.27
C ASP A 179 -32.37 -5.50 -20.26
N LEU A 180 -31.05 -5.64 -20.09
CA LEU A 180 -30.42 -6.61 -19.19
C LEU A 180 -30.04 -6.01 -17.83
N LEU A 181 -30.05 -4.68 -17.67
CA LEU A 181 -29.50 -4.01 -16.48
C LEU A 181 -30.21 -4.41 -15.19
N GLN A 182 -31.54 -4.46 -15.20
CA GLN A 182 -32.31 -4.79 -14.01
C GLN A 182 -32.04 -6.22 -13.54
N GLU A 183 -32.14 -7.20 -14.44
CA GLU A 183 -31.85 -8.59 -14.10
C GLU A 183 -30.40 -8.75 -13.62
N PHE A 184 -29.43 -8.09 -14.27
CA PHE A 184 -28.04 -8.15 -13.85
C PHE A 184 -27.81 -7.51 -12.46
N GLN A 185 -28.48 -6.39 -12.17
CA GLN A 185 -28.41 -5.71 -10.88
C GLN A 185 -29.00 -6.54 -9.76
N GLU A 186 -30.09 -7.26 -10.01
CA GLU A 186 -30.78 -8.12 -9.04
C GLU A 186 -30.10 -9.49 -8.88
N TRP A 187 -29.36 -9.95 -9.90
CA TRP A 187 -28.69 -11.25 -9.90
C TRP A 187 -27.74 -11.41 -8.71
N GLN A 188 -28.00 -12.42 -7.89
CA GLN A 188 -27.14 -12.80 -6.77
C GLN A 188 -26.01 -13.68 -7.27
N ILE A 189 -24.76 -13.34 -6.94
CA ILE A 189 -23.61 -14.17 -7.31
C ILE A 189 -23.74 -15.53 -6.63
N PRO A 190 -23.79 -16.63 -7.39
CA PRO A 190 -23.80 -17.95 -6.81
C PRO A 190 -22.44 -18.24 -6.17
N LYS A 191 -22.45 -18.96 -5.06
CA LYS A 191 -21.21 -19.39 -4.40
C LYS A 191 -20.75 -20.68 -5.07
N MET A 192 -19.50 -20.71 -5.56
CA MET A 192 -18.92 -21.93 -6.10
C MET A 192 -19.01 -23.06 -5.05
N PRO A 193 -19.61 -24.22 -5.38
CA PRO A 193 -19.83 -25.29 -4.40
C PRO A 193 -18.55 -26.06 -4.08
N LEU A 194 -17.48 -25.88 -4.89
CA LEU A 194 -16.17 -26.50 -4.72
C LEU A 194 -15.12 -25.43 -4.40
N ASN A 195 -14.20 -25.76 -3.48
CA ASN A 195 -13.06 -24.91 -3.14
C ASN A 195 -11.79 -25.76 -2.98
N GLY A 196 -10.65 -25.11 -2.73
CA GLY A 196 -9.38 -25.81 -2.56
C GLY A 196 -9.34 -26.80 -1.39
N ILE A 197 -10.13 -26.60 -0.33
CA ILE A 197 -10.20 -27.55 0.79
C ILE A 197 -10.78 -28.88 0.31
N HIS A 198 -11.86 -28.83 -0.46
CA HIS A 198 -12.48 -30.04 -0.97
C HIS A 198 -11.57 -30.81 -1.94
N LEU A 199 -10.76 -30.12 -2.76
CA LEU A 199 -9.75 -30.78 -3.59
C LEU A 199 -8.66 -31.46 -2.77
N MET A 200 -8.24 -30.86 -1.65
CA MET A 200 -7.27 -31.48 -0.75
C MET A 200 -7.84 -32.72 -0.06
N GLU A 201 -9.10 -32.66 0.38
CA GLU A 201 -9.82 -33.80 0.99
C GLU A 201 -10.03 -34.94 -0.02
N ALA A 202 -10.23 -34.61 -1.30
CA ALA A 202 -10.29 -35.56 -2.40
C ALA A 202 -8.92 -36.10 -2.86
N GLY A 203 -7.83 -35.79 -2.13
CA GLY A 203 -6.50 -36.34 -2.36
C GLY A 203 -5.67 -35.63 -3.44
N VAL A 204 -6.10 -34.46 -3.94
CA VAL A 204 -5.35 -33.71 -4.96
C VAL A 204 -4.10 -33.06 -4.34
N PRO A 205 -2.89 -33.34 -4.83
CA PRO A 205 -1.66 -32.80 -4.27
C PRO A 205 -1.53 -31.30 -4.56
N LYS A 206 -1.07 -30.52 -3.56
CA LYS A 206 -0.78 -29.09 -3.73
C LYS A 206 0.34 -28.88 -4.75
N GLY A 207 0.16 -27.95 -5.69
CA GLY A 207 1.17 -27.65 -6.70
C GLY A 207 0.62 -26.89 -7.90
N ARG A 208 1.34 -26.92 -9.02
CA ARG A 208 0.91 -26.30 -10.28
C ARG A 208 -0.41 -26.90 -10.77
N TYR A 209 -0.48 -28.23 -10.82
CA TYR A 209 -1.68 -28.99 -11.18
C TYR A 209 -2.91 -28.56 -10.38
N PHE A 210 -2.76 -28.39 -9.06
CA PHE A 210 -3.85 -27.98 -8.16
C PHE A 210 -4.48 -26.64 -8.55
N LYS A 211 -3.66 -25.65 -8.92
CA LYS A 211 -4.16 -24.32 -9.30
C LYS A 211 -4.93 -24.40 -10.62
N TYR A 212 -4.35 -25.05 -11.63
CA TYR A 212 -4.98 -25.18 -12.95
C TYR A 212 -6.23 -26.04 -12.90
N LEU A 213 -6.25 -27.09 -12.07
CA LEU A 213 -7.45 -27.88 -11.87
C LEU A 213 -8.58 -27.04 -11.26
N LEU A 214 -8.27 -26.18 -10.28
CA LEU A 214 -9.29 -25.31 -9.70
C LEU A 214 -9.79 -24.26 -10.70
N GLU A 215 -8.91 -23.70 -11.54
CA GLU A 215 -9.28 -22.79 -12.64
C GLU A 215 -10.12 -23.50 -13.71
N TYR A 216 -9.76 -24.73 -14.08
CA TYR A 216 -10.51 -25.59 -15.00
C TYR A 216 -11.92 -25.86 -14.46
N LEU A 217 -12.03 -26.35 -13.22
CA LEU A 217 -13.33 -26.62 -12.58
C LEU A 217 -14.17 -25.35 -12.41
N TYR A 218 -13.54 -24.19 -12.21
CA TYR A 218 -14.23 -22.91 -12.23
C TYR A 218 -14.79 -22.60 -13.62
N GLY A 219 -14.01 -22.82 -14.68
CA GLY A 219 -14.46 -22.70 -16.07
C GLY A 219 -15.65 -23.59 -16.39
N VAL A 220 -15.57 -24.87 -16.06
CA VAL A 220 -16.68 -25.84 -16.24
C VAL A 220 -17.94 -25.39 -15.50
N TRP A 221 -17.80 -24.89 -14.27
CA TRP A 221 -18.93 -24.39 -13.51
C TRP A 221 -19.56 -23.14 -14.16
N LYS A 222 -18.77 -22.22 -14.73
CA LYS A 222 -19.29 -21.08 -15.51
C LYS A 222 -20.05 -21.55 -16.76
N GLU A 223 -19.51 -22.52 -17.49
CA GLU A 223 -20.15 -23.10 -18.68
C GLU A 223 -21.50 -23.77 -18.35
N SER A 224 -21.62 -24.37 -17.17
CA SER A 224 -22.90 -24.90 -16.68
C SER A 224 -23.91 -23.83 -16.26
N GLN A 225 -23.65 -22.55 -16.54
CA GLN A 225 -24.43 -21.41 -16.05
C GLN A 225 -24.57 -21.42 -14.52
N PHE A 226 -23.48 -21.78 -13.83
CA PHE A 226 -23.39 -21.85 -12.37
C PHE A 226 -24.30 -22.89 -11.69
N THR A 227 -24.84 -23.87 -12.43
CA THR A 227 -25.80 -24.85 -11.89
C THR A 227 -25.18 -26.14 -11.35
N MET A 228 -23.97 -26.49 -11.77
CA MET A 228 -23.32 -27.74 -11.32
C MET A 228 -23.12 -27.81 -9.80
N THR A 229 -23.40 -28.99 -9.25
CA THR A 229 -23.30 -29.27 -7.81
C THR A 229 -21.85 -29.59 -7.40
N PHE A 230 -21.63 -29.75 -6.08
CA PHE A 230 -20.34 -30.20 -5.57
C PHE A 230 -19.97 -31.58 -6.13
N GLU A 231 -20.94 -32.49 -6.15
CA GLU A 231 -20.81 -33.86 -6.61
C GLU A 231 -20.44 -33.93 -8.10
N ASP A 232 -21.04 -33.06 -8.92
CA ASP A 232 -20.76 -33.00 -10.36
C ASP A 232 -19.34 -32.47 -10.64
N LEU A 233 -18.92 -31.43 -9.93
CA LEU A 233 -17.61 -30.80 -10.14
C LEU A 233 -16.47 -31.67 -9.61
N ILE A 234 -16.64 -32.36 -8.48
CA ILE A 234 -15.56 -33.18 -7.91
C ILE A 234 -15.27 -34.42 -8.75
N GLN A 235 -16.26 -34.94 -9.48
CA GLN A 235 -16.05 -36.06 -10.43
C GLN A 235 -15.15 -35.66 -11.60
N ARG A 236 -15.20 -34.39 -12.01
CA ARG A 236 -14.36 -33.84 -13.09
C ARG A 236 -12.92 -33.52 -12.69
N LYS A 237 -12.53 -33.85 -11.45
CA LYS A 237 -11.13 -33.67 -11.00
C LYS A 237 -10.13 -34.56 -11.75
N ASP A 238 -10.65 -35.63 -12.35
CA ASP A 238 -9.90 -36.65 -13.08
C ASP A 238 -10.02 -36.46 -14.61
N ASP A 239 -10.70 -35.39 -15.07
CA ASP A 239 -10.75 -35.03 -16.48
C ASP A 239 -9.34 -34.71 -16.98
N GLU A 240 -8.97 -35.22 -18.16
CA GLU A 240 -7.74 -34.82 -18.83
C GLU A 240 -7.86 -33.36 -19.29
N PHE A 241 -7.09 -32.46 -18.68
CA PHE A 241 -6.95 -31.08 -19.12
C PHE A 241 -5.48 -30.77 -19.42
N GLU A 242 -5.25 -30.08 -20.53
CA GLU A 242 -3.90 -29.67 -20.92
C GLU A 242 -3.41 -28.55 -19.98
N LEU A 243 -2.22 -28.74 -19.41
CA LEU A 243 -1.51 -27.66 -18.75
C LEU A 243 -1.06 -26.68 -19.84
N PRO A 244 -1.35 -25.37 -19.75
CA PRO A 244 -0.93 -24.41 -20.76
C PRO A 244 0.59 -24.46 -20.96
N GLU A 245 1.04 -24.81 -22.17
CA GLU A 245 2.47 -24.91 -22.50
C GLU A 245 3.14 -23.53 -22.61
N ASP A 246 2.39 -22.47 -22.91
CA ASP A 246 2.88 -21.10 -23.12
C ASP A 246 1.91 -20.01 -22.64
N ASP A 247 2.03 -19.59 -21.38
CA ASP A 247 1.43 -18.33 -20.90
C ASP A 247 2.47 -17.19 -21.07
N PRO A 248 2.18 -16.10 -21.80
CA PRO A 248 3.09 -14.95 -21.93
C PRO A 248 3.37 -14.22 -20.61
N LYS A 249 2.56 -14.41 -19.56
CA LYS A 249 2.90 -14.02 -18.17
C LYS A 249 3.99 -14.91 -17.55
N LEU A 250 4.46 -15.92 -18.29
CA LEU A 250 5.52 -16.86 -17.93
C LEU A 250 6.79 -16.77 -18.80
N THR A 251 6.83 -16.03 -19.93
CA THR A 251 8.11 -15.75 -20.65
C THR A 251 8.89 -14.59 -20.01
N ASN A 252 8.17 -13.64 -19.42
CA ASN A 252 8.67 -12.99 -18.22
C ASN A 252 8.24 -13.85 -17.05
N GLY A 253 8.98 -14.94 -16.80
CA GLY A 253 8.75 -15.80 -15.63
C GLY A 253 8.50 -14.92 -14.41
N PRO A 254 7.63 -15.34 -13.45
CA PRO A 254 7.35 -14.54 -12.26
C PRO A 254 8.69 -14.08 -11.75
N SER A 255 8.93 -12.75 -11.83
CA SER A 255 10.28 -12.22 -11.69
C SER A 255 10.91 -12.94 -10.51
N ALA A 256 12.08 -13.54 -10.71
CA ALA A 256 12.76 -14.39 -9.74
C ALA A 256 13.23 -13.59 -8.50
N LYS A 257 12.41 -12.67 -8.01
CA LYS A 257 12.32 -12.19 -6.65
C LYS A 257 11.09 -12.81 -6.00
N ARG A 258 11.04 -14.15 -5.98
CA ARG A 258 10.34 -14.87 -4.93
C ARG A 258 10.85 -14.27 -3.63
N GLN A 259 9.98 -13.57 -2.89
CA GLN A 259 10.27 -13.14 -1.52
C GLN A 259 11.01 -14.30 -0.86
N ARG A 260 12.24 -14.07 -0.39
CA ARG A 260 13.02 -15.09 0.32
C ARG A 260 12.13 -15.66 1.41
N LYS A 261 11.52 -16.82 1.14
CA LYS A 261 10.71 -17.54 2.12
C LYS A 261 11.69 -17.94 3.22
N ASN A 262 11.42 -17.48 4.43
CA ASN A 262 12.38 -17.64 5.49
C ASN A 262 12.38 -19.10 5.93
N ALA A 263 13.48 -19.82 5.67
CA ALA A 263 13.57 -21.27 5.78
C ALA A 263 13.19 -21.81 7.17
N ILE A 264 13.33 -20.98 8.22
CA ILE A 264 12.98 -21.35 9.59
C ILE A 264 11.46 -21.48 9.77
N VAL A 265 10.67 -20.57 9.19
CA VAL A 265 9.20 -20.62 9.29
C VAL A 265 8.65 -21.79 8.48
N GLU A 266 9.24 -22.11 7.34
CA GLU A 266 8.82 -23.26 6.52
C GLU A 266 9.15 -24.61 7.17
N LYS A 267 10.21 -24.68 7.97
CA LYS A 267 10.58 -25.88 8.74
C LYS A 267 9.73 -26.09 9.99
N ALA A 268 8.97 -25.08 10.44
CA ALA A 268 8.10 -25.21 11.59
C ALA A 268 6.84 -26.05 11.27
N PRO A 269 6.22 -26.71 12.27
CA PRO A 269 4.97 -27.44 12.07
C PRO A 269 3.90 -26.60 11.37
N LEU A 270 3.15 -27.18 10.42
CA LEU A 270 2.17 -26.46 9.58
C LEU A 270 1.18 -25.61 10.40
N LYS A 271 0.77 -26.09 11.58
CA LYS A 271 -0.16 -25.39 12.48
C LYS A 271 0.44 -24.12 13.10
N THR A 272 1.76 -24.02 13.26
CA THR A 272 2.42 -22.86 13.90
C THR A 272 2.91 -21.83 12.89
N GLN A 273 3.08 -22.20 11.61
CA GLN A 273 3.57 -21.28 10.59
C GLN A 273 2.74 -19.99 10.44
N PRO A 274 1.39 -20.02 10.47
CA PRO A 274 0.59 -18.79 10.39
C PRO A 274 0.86 -17.86 11.57
N TYR A 275 1.06 -18.40 12.78
CA TYR A 275 1.40 -17.60 13.96
C TYR A 275 2.80 -16.99 13.85
N LEU A 276 3.78 -17.75 13.36
CA LEU A 276 5.15 -17.25 13.13
C LEU A 276 5.20 -16.15 12.06
N ARG A 277 4.41 -16.27 10.98
CA ARG A 277 4.23 -15.21 9.98
C ARG A 277 3.52 -13.99 10.56
N LEU A 278 2.52 -14.20 11.41
CA LEU A 278 1.75 -13.12 12.03
C LEU A 278 2.65 -12.24 12.92
N ILE A 279 3.54 -12.84 13.72
CA ILE A 279 4.52 -12.11 14.55
C ILE A 279 5.73 -11.58 13.78
N ARG A 280 5.79 -11.81 12.46
CA ARG A 280 6.92 -11.45 11.57
C ARG A 280 8.24 -12.09 11.99
N PHE A 281 8.19 -13.34 12.46
CA PHE A 281 9.39 -14.11 12.76
C PHE A 281 10.30 -14.28 11.52
N ASP A 282 9.69 -14.28 10.33
CA ASP A 282 10.37 -14.30 9.03
C ASP A 282 11.04 -12.97 8.64
N LYS A 283 10.83 -11.87 9.38
CA LYS A 283 11.37 -10.54 9.04
C LYS A 283 11.95 -9.86 10.29
N PRO A 284 13.12 -10.32 10.79
CA PRO A 284 13.67 -9.89 12.07
C PRO A 284 14.16 -8.43 12.10
N ILE A 285 14.32 -7.79 10.93
CA ILE A 285 14.81 -6.41 10.82
C ILE A 285 14.04 -5.44 11.72
N GLY A 286 12.71 -5.58 11.80
CA GLY A 286 11.89 -4.70 12.64
C GLY A 286 12.18 -4.87 14.13
N THR A 287 12.48 -6.08 14.58
CA THR A 287 12.85 -6.35 15.98
C THR A 287 14.23 -5.78 16.28
N LEU A 288 15.18 -5.92 15.35
CA LEU A 288 16.52 -5.35 15.49
C LEU A 288 16.46 -3.83 15.59
N LEU A 289 15.69 -3.16 14.73
CA LEU A 289 15.55 -1.70 14.75
C LEU A 289 14.90 -1.18 16.05
N LEU A 290 13.97 -1.94 16.65
CA LEU A 290 13.39 -1.62 17.96
C LEU A 290 14.39 -1.87 19.10
N PHE A 291 15.27 -2.86 18.94
CA PHE A 291 16.23 -3.28 19.96
C PHE A 291 17.46 -2.36 20.06
N TRP A 292 18.02 -1.94 18.92
CA TRP A 292 19.29 -1.21 18.89
C TRP A 292 19.32 0.03 19.80
N PRO A 293 18.31 0.92 19.80
CA PRO A 293 18.29 2.10 20.69
C PRO A 293 18.40 1.73 22.17
N ALA A 294 17.76 0.63 22.60
CA ALA A 294 17.87 0.13 23.96
C ALA A 294 19.28 -0.39 24.25
N SER A 295 19.86 -1.16 23.33
CA SER A 295 21.22 -1.68 23.49
C SER A 295 22.28 -0.57 23.56
N TRP A 296 22.11 0.50 22.77
CA TRP A 296 22.98 1.66 22.81
C TRP A 296 22.89 2.35 24.17
N ALA A 297 21.67 2.55 24.68
CA ALA A 297 21.44 3.20 25.96
C ALA A 297 21.98 2.41 27.14
N ILE A 298 21.77 1.09 27.16
CA ILE A 298 22.32 0.19 28.19
C ILE A 298 23.85 0.30 28.21
N THR A 299 24.49 0.23 27.03
CA THR A 299 25.95 0.29 26.92
C THR A 299 26.52 1.66 27.27
N LEU A 300 25.82 2.72 26.90
CA LEU A 300 26.18 4.10 27.22
C LEU A 300 26.11 4.36 28.73
N ALA A 301 25.13 3.75 29.41
CA ALA A 301 24.94 3.81 30.85
C ALA A 301 25.83 2.83 31.65
N THR A 302 26.51 1.91 30.96
CA THR A 302 27.37 0.91 31.61
C THR A 302 28.58 1.59 32.26
N PRO A 303 28.99 1.17 33.47
CA PRO A 303 30.20 1.69 34.11
C PRO A 303 31.44 1.57 33.23
N ALA A 304 32.40 2.47 33.45
CA ALA A 304 33.70 2.44 32.78
C ALA A 304 34.38 1.06 32.96
N SER A 305 35.12 0.62 31.94
CA SER A 305 35.84 -0.66 31.92
C SER A 305 34.97 -1.91 32.15
N SER A 306 33.66 -1.81 31.93
CA SER A 306 32.70 -2.92 32.16
C SER A 306 31.93 -3.28 30.89
N LEU A 307 31.49 -4.54 30.81
CA LEU A 307 30.56 -4.99 29.78
C LEU A 307 29.10 -4.68 30.18
N PRO A 308 28.19 -4.48 29.20
CA PRO A 308 26.77 -4.34 29.49
C PRO A 308 26.22 -5.49 30.32
N ASP A 309 25.35 -5.17 31.28
CA ASP A 309 24.66 -6.18 32.08
C ASP A 309 23.85 -7.12 31.17
N LEU A 310 24.26 -8.38 31.12
CA LEU A 310 23.68 -9.38 30.24
C LEU A 310 22.20 -9.67 30.55
N LYS A 311 21.79 -9.55 31.81
CA LYS A 311 20.39 -9.75 32.23
C LYS A 311 19.52 -8.61 31.71
N ILE A 312 19.93 -7.35 31.91
CA ILE A 312 19.19 -6.19 31.40
C ILE A 312 19.12 -6.24 29.87
N PHE A 313 20.24 -6.56 29.23
CA PHE A 313 20.31 -6.73 27.78
C PHE A 313 19.35 -7.80 27.26
N ALA A 314 19.31 -8.99 27.89
CA ALA A 314 18.42 -10.08 27.51
C ALA A 314 16.93 -9.72 27.75
N ILE A 315 16.61 -9.03 28.84
CA ILE A 315 15.26 -8.53 29.12
C ILE A 315 14.83 -7.55 28.03
N CYS A 316 15.68 -6.57 27.67
CA CYS A 316 15.36 -5.60 26.62
C CYS A 316 15.28 -6.23 25.22
N ALA A 317 16.13 -7.21 24.90
CA ALA A 317 16.06 -7.95 23.64
C ALA A 317 14.75 -8.74 23.52
N THR A 318 14.37 -9.43 24.60
CA THR A 318 13.10 -10.18 24.68
C THR A 318 11.91 -9.23 24.59
N GLY A 319 11.93 -8.13 25.34
CA GLY A 319 10.90 -7.09 25.29
C GLY A 319 10.74 -6.49 23.89
N ALA A 320 11.84 -6.17 23.20
CA ALA A 320 11.80 -5.67 21.83
C ALA A 320 11.18 -6.70 20.87
N PHE A 321 11.53 -7.98 20.99
CA PHE A 321 10.90 -9.04 20.19
C PHE A 321 9.39 -9.14 20.43
N LEU A 322 8.97 -9.17 21.70
CA LEU A 322 7.57 -9.29 22.10
C LEU A 322 6.75 -8.07 21.67
N MET A 323 7.24 -6.85 21.93
CA MET A 323 6.55 -5.60 21.57
C MET A 323 6.50 -5.39 20.06
N ARG A 324 7.56 -5.73 19.32
CA ARG A 324 7.53 -5.67 17.85
C ARG A 324 6.47 -6.60 17.29
N SER A 325 6.42 -7.83 17.82
CA SER A 325 5.44 -8.86 17.45
C SER A 325 4.01 -8.41 17.75
N ALA A 326 3.77 -7.86 18.94
CA ALA A 326 2.47 -7.30 19.32
C ALA A 326 2.05 -6.16 18.39
N GLY A 327 2.96 -5.24 18.06
CA GLY A 327 2.72 -4.16 17.10
C GLY A 327 2.38 -4.68 15.70
N CYS A 328 2.99 -5.78 15.23
CA CYS A 328 2.57 -6.44 13.98
C CYS A 328 1.12 -6.92 14.04
N ILE A 329 0.73 -7.57 15.13
CA ILE A 329 -0.63 -8.12 15.27
C ILE A 329 -1.66 -6.99 15.33
N ILE A 330 -1.39 -5.92 16.08
CA ILE A 330 -2.28 -4.76 16.16
C ILE A 330 -2.48 -4.14 14.78
N ASN A 331 -1.40 -3.93 14.03
CA ASN A 331 -1.48 -3.42 12.67
C ASN A 331 -2.30 -4.36 11.77
N ASP A 332 -1.99 -5.66 11.75
CA ASP A 332 -2.73 -6.62 10.91
C ASP A 332 -4.20 -6.75 11.34
N LEU A 333 -4.55 -6.57 12.63
CA LEU A 333 -5.93 -6.57 13.10
C LEU A 333 -6.72 -5.36 12.59
N TRP A 334 -6.10 -4.18 12.55
CA TRP A 334 -6.72 -2.95 12.06
C TRP A 334 -6.77 -2.89 10.54
N ASP A 335 -5.75 -3.43 9.88
CA ASP A 335 -5.61 -3.39 8.44
C ASP A 335 -6.19 -4.64 7.76
N LYS A 336 -6.72 -5.64 8.47
CA LYS A 336 -7.12 -6.95 7.90
C LYS A 336 -8.02 -6.87 6.65
N ASP A 337 -8.97 -5.94 6.61
CA ASP A 337 -9.93 -5.80 5.50
C ASP A 337 -9.36 -4.98 4.35
N PHE A 338 -8.33 -4.19 4.65
CA PHE A 338 -7.53 -3.43 3.71
C PHE A 338 -6.43 -4.29 3.08
N ASP A 339 -5.69 -5.04 3.90
CA ASP A 339 -4.61 -5.94 3.50
C ASP A 339 -5.10 -7.01 2.51
N LYS A 340 -6.36 -7.45 2.62
CA LYS A 340 -7.02 -8.32 1.63
C LYS A 340 -7.01 -7.76 0.21
N ARG A 341 -7.02 -6.43 0.05
CA ARG A 341 -7.13 -5.71 -1.23
C ARG A 341 -5.78 -5.34 -1.82
N VAL A 342 -4.69 -5.58 -1.08
CA VAL A 342 -3.32 -5.24 -1.49
C VAL A 342 -2.56 -6.53 -1.76
N GLU A 343 -2.19 -6.77 -3.02
CA GLU A 343 -1.55 -8.02 -3.48
C GLU A 343 -0.42 -8.53 -2.57
N ARG A 344 0.46 -7.63 -2.10
CA ARG A 344 1.56 -7.96 -1.17
C ARG A 344 1.08 -8.42 0.22
N CYS A 345 0.00 -7.84 0.71
CA CYS A 345 -0.52 -8.06 2.05
C CYS A 345 -1.66 -9.08 2.10
N ALA A 346 -2.23 -9.44 0.95
CA ALA A 346 -3.33 -10.39 0.83
C ALA A 346 -2.96 -11.78 1.38
N THR A 347 -1.67 -12.14 1.33
CA THR A 347 -1.15 -13.40 1.88
C THR A 347 -0.84 -13.35 3.38
N ARG A 348 -1.11 -12.23 4.08
CA ARG A 348 -0.92 -12.16 5.53
C ARG A 348 -1.92 -13.07 6.24
N PRO A 349 -1.55 -13.74 7.35
CA PRO A 349 -2.41 -14.76 7.98
C PRO A 349 -3.82 -14.31 8.35
N LEU A 350 -4.00 -13.05 8.78
CA LEU A 350 -5.31 -12.47 9.09
C LEU A 350 -6.09 -12.04 7.84
N ALA A 351 -5.41 -11.56 6.81
CA ALA A 351 -6.03 -11.14 5.56
C ALA A 351 -6.49 -12.37 4.74
N SER A 352 -5.66 -13.40 4.64
CA SER A 352 -5.94 -14.65 3.93
C SER A 352 -6.93 -15.58 4.65
N GLY A 353 -7.24 -15.30 5.92
CA GLY A 353 -8.12 -16.12 6.75
C GLY A 353 -7.48 -17.38 7.33
N GLU A 354 -6.15 -17.55 7.20
CA GLU A 354 -5.40 -18.65 7.86
C GLU A 354 -5.53 -18.60 9.39
N LEU A 355 -5.68 -17.41 9.96
CA LEU A 355 -5.99 -17.19 11.38
C LEU A 355 -7.24 -16.33 11.52
N ASN A 356 -8.06 -16.64 12.52
CA ASN A 356 -9.20 -15.81 12.88
C ASN A 356 -8.83 -14.71 13.89
N THR A 357 -9.69 -13.70 14.03
CA THR A 357 -9.49 -12.56 14.93
C THR A 357 -9.29 -13.01 16.40
N LYS A 358 -10.00 -14.04 16.86
CA LYS A 358 -9.89 -14.52 18.25
C LYS A 358 -8.51 -15.12 18.53
N GLN A 359 -7.96 -15.90 17.60
CA GLN A 359 -6.62 -16.46 17.69
C GLN A 359 -5.54 -15.36 17.73
N ALA A 360 -5.68 -14.34 16.90
CA ALA A 360 -4.76 -13.20 16.91
C ALA A 360 -4.84 -12.38 18.20
N ILE A 361 -6.05 -12.12 18.72
CA ILE A 361 -6.24 -11.44 20.01
C ILE A 361 -5.64 -12.27 21.16
N GLY A 362 -5.85 -13.59 21.17
CA GLY A 362 -5.27 -14.48 22.19
C GLY A 362 -3.74 -14.45 22.18
N LEU A 363 -3.13 -14.49 20.98
CA LEU A 363 -1.68 -14.36 20.86
C LEU A 363 -1.19 -12.97 21.27
N LEU A 364 -1.89 -11.91 20.86
CA LEU A 364 -1.57 -10.54 21.26
C LEU A 364 -1.58 -10.38 22.79
N ALA A 365 -2.62 -10.91 23.46
CA ALA A 365 -2.71 -10.89 24.91
C ALA A 365 -1.50 -11.61 25.55
N GLY A 366 -1.15 -12.80 25.07
CA GLY A 366 0.02 -13.53 25.55
C GLY A 366 1.34 -12.77 25.39
N LEU A 367 1.55 -12.13 24.24
CA LEU A 367 2.75 -11.32 23.98
C LEU A 367 2.82 -10.07 24.88
N LEU A 368 1.70 -9.38 25.08
CA LEU A 368 1.63 -8.20 25.94
C LEU A 368 1.82 -8.57 27.42
N THR A 369 1.25 -9.67 27.89
CA THR A 369 1.47 -10.19 29.25
C THR A 369 2.94 -10.57 29.46
N ALA A 370 3.57 -11.26 28.50
CA ALA A 370 4.99 -11.59 28.58
C ALA A 370 5.89 -10.33 28.56
N SER A 371 5.52 -9.32 27.76
CA SER A 371 6.23 -8.04 27.70
C SER A 371 6.11 -7.26 29.02
N LEU A 372 4.92 -7.26 29.64
CA LEU A 372 4.72 -6.69 30.97
C LEU A 372 5.56 -7.42 32.04
N GLY A 373 5.69 -8.75 31.92
CA GLY A 373 6.60 -9.54 32.75
C GLY A 373 8.07 -9.16 32.56
N CYS A 374 8.49 -8.75 31.36
CA CYS A 374 9.83 -8.19 31.13
C CYS A 374 9.99 -6.83 31.83
N LEU A 375 8.97 -5.97 31.75
CA LEU A 375 9.01 -4.64 32.38
C LEU A 375 9.13 -4.73 33.91
N PHE A 376 8.37 -5.61 34.57
CA PHE A 376 8.40 -5.75 36.03
C PHE A 376 9.69 -6.38 36.58
N GLN A 377 10.57 -6.89 35.72
CA GLN A 377 11.91 -7.34 36.12
C GLN A 377 12.94 -6.20 36.18
N LEU A 378 12.58 -5.01 35.70
CA LEU A 378 13.42 -3.81 35.72
C LEU A 378 13.17 -2.99 37.00
N ASN A 379 14.00 -1.97 37.21
CA ASN A 379 13.86 -1.09 38.38
C ASN A 379 12.61 -0.19 38.30
N VAL A 380 12.21 0.35 39.45
CA VAL A 380 10.99 1.17 39.62
C VAL A 380 10.97 2.38 38.70
N THR A 381 12.11 3.06 38.54
CA THR A 381 12.23 4.21 37.62
C THR A 381 11.90 3.82 36.19
N THR A 382 12.44 2.69 35.72
CA THR A 382 12.20 2.19 34.37
C THR A 382 10.79 1.67 34.19
N ILE A 383 10.20 1.06 35.24
CA ILE A 383 8.78 0.67 35.23
C ILE A 383 7.89 1.90 35.04
N ALA A 384 8.11 2.96 35.82
CA ALA A 384 7.34 4.20 35.72
C ALA A 384 7.44 4.85 34.33
N ILE A 385 8.65 4.93 33.78
CA ILE A 385 8.91 5.40 32.40
C ILE A 385 8.27 4.46 31.36
N GLY A 386 8.31 3.15 31.59
CA GLY A 386 7.68 2.16 30.72
C GLY A 386 6.19 2.44 30.53
N PHE A 387 5.47 2.81 31.59
CA PHE A 387 4.06 3.16 31.50
C PHE A 387 3.81 4.44 30.67
N THR A 388 4.72 5.41 30.68
CA THR A 388 4.55 6.62 29.86
C THR A 388 4.71 6.35 28.36
N SER A 389 5.29 5.21 27.96
CA SER A 389 5.38 4.79 26.56
C SER A 389 4.00 4.51 25.91
N ILE A 390 2.94 4.30 26.71
CA ILE A 390 1.57 4.10 26.20
C ILE A 390 1.10 5.32 25.40
N ILE A 391 1.53 6.54 25.78
CA ILE A 391 1.15 7.79 25.12
C ILE A 391 1.56 7.78 23.64
N PRO A 392 2.87 7.67 23.29
CA PRO A 392 3.26 7.63 21.88
C PRO A 392 2.71 6.42 21.12
N VAL A 393 2.54 5.26 21.78
CA VAL A 393 1.91 4.07 21.17
C VAL A 393 0.48 4.35 20.70
N ILE A 394 -0.32 5.07 21.49
CA ILE A 394 -1.69 5.46 21.10
C ILE A 394 -1.69 6.56 20.02
N LEU A 395 -0.72 7.48 20.07
CA LEU A 395 -0.64 8.59 19.12
C LEU A 395 -0.19 8.16 17.73
N TYR A 396 0.68 7.16 17.61
CA TYR A 396 1.25 6.75 16.33
C TYR A 396 0.19 6.37 15.28
N PRO A 397 -0.82 5.53 15.58
CA PRO A 397 -1.83 5.20 14.59
C PRO A 397 -2.70 6.39 14.16
N LEU A 398 -2.97 7.34 15.06
CA LEU A 398 -3.64 8.59 14.73
C LEU A 398 -2.78 9.44 13.79
N ALA A 399 -1.46 9.48 14.02
CA ALA A 399 -0.54 10.23 13.18
C ALA A 399 -0.60 9.77 11.72
N LYS A 400 -0.70 8.46 11.46
CA LYS A 400 -0.83 7.92 10.09
C LYS A 400 -2.06 8.42 9.34
N ARG A 401 -3.13 8.78 10.05
CA ARG A 401 -4.39 9.24 9.45
C ARG A 401 -4.42 10.75 9.22
N TYR A 402 -3.82 11.53 10.11
CA TYR A 402 -4.00 12.98 10.12
C TYR A 402 -2.78 13.78 9.68
N THR A 403 -1.55 13.24 9.80
CA THR A 403 -0.32 13.97 9.46
C THR A 403 0.44 13.37 8.28
N ASN A 404 1.22 14.21 7.60
CA ASN A 404 2.22 13.83 6.61
C ASN A 404 3.57 13.41 7.24
N TRP A 405 3.67 13.45 8.58
CA TRP A 405 4.87 13.12 9.35
C TRP A 405 4.66 11.97 10.35
N PRO A 406 3.99 10.85 10.00
CA PRO A 406 3.80 9.75 10.94
C PRO A 406 5.13 9.15 11.42
N GLN A 407 6.20 9.28 10.63
CA GLN A 407 7.56 8.84 10.96
C GLN A 407 8.14 9.51 12.20
N ILE A 408 7.76 10.75 12.53
CA ILE A 408 8.22 11.41 13.77
C ILE A 408 7.63 10.72 14.99
N VAL A 409 6.33 10.43 14.94
CA VAL A 409 5.61 9.77 16.03
C VAL A 409 6.01 8.30 16.13
N LEU A 410 6.24 7.64 14.98
CA LEU A 410 6.87 6.32 14.93
C LEU A 410 8.24 6.37 15.60
N GLY A 411 9.10 7.32 15.23
CA GLY A 411 10.41 7.50 15.84
C GLY A 411 10.32 7.63 17.37
N GLY A 412 9.41 8.44 17.89
CA GLY A 412 9.24 8.53 19.35
C GLY A 412 8.82 7.18 19.96
N THR A 413 7.88 6.48 19.33
CA THR A 413 7.38 5.20 19.83
C THR A 413 8.45 4.09 19.77
N PHE A 414 9.13 3.97 18.63
CA PHE A 414 10.06 2.89 18.32
C PHE A 414 11.39 3.03 19.07
N ASN A 415 11.77 4.25 19.45
CA ASN A 415 13.05 4.47 20.12
C ASN A 415 12.92 4.67 21.63
N TYR A 416 11.73 4.44 22.20
CA TYR A 416 11.50 4.60 23.65
C TYR A 416 12.44 3.71 24.49
N GLY A 417 12.93 2.62 23.90
CA GLY A 417 13.98 1.78 24.46
C GLY A 417 15.27 2.54 24.79
N ALA A 418 15.60 3.65 24.11
CA ALA A 418 16.75 4.47 24.45
C ALA A 418 16.60 5.15 25.83
N ILE A 419 15.37 5.52 26.22
CA ILE A 419 15.08 6.09 27.53
C ILE A 419 15.14 4.97 28.58
N MET A 420 14.37 3.89 28.33
CA MET A 420 14.25 2.77 29.28
C MET A 420 15.57 2.04 29.49
N GLY A 421 16.38 1.86 28.45
CA GLY A 421 17.65 1.15 28.52
C GLY A 421 18.66 1.87 29.39
N TYR A 422 18.69 3.21 29.34
CA TYR A 422 19.57 4.00 30.20
C TYR A 422 19.12 3.90 31.66
N THR A 423 17.83 4.14 31.92
CA THR A 423 17.29 4.09 33.28
C THR A 423 17.30 2.68 33.86
N ALA A 424 17.28 1.63 33.03
CA ALA A 424 17.38 0.24 33.48
C ALA A 424 18.71 -0.03 34.18
N VAL A 425 19.79 0.60 33.71
CA VAL A 425 21.13 0.46 34.27
C VAL A 425 21.36 1.44 35.42
N THR A 426 21.03 2.72 35.25
CA THR A 426 21.35 3.75 36.25
C THR A 426 20.32 3.92 37.36
N ASN A 427 19.11 3.37 37.18
CA ASN A 427 17.94 3.62 38.03
C ASN A 427 17.57 5.11 38.18
N THR A 428 18.07 5.97 37.30
CA THR A 428 17.90 7.43 37.33
C THR A 428 17.60 7.98 35.95
N PHE A 429 16.81 9.05 35.88
CA PHE A 429 16.56 9.76 34.64
C PHE A 429 17.60 10.87 34.47
N VAL A 430 18.47 10.75 33.47
CA VAL A 430 19.57 11.69 33.17
C VAL A 430 19.30 12.34 31.81
N PRO A 431 18.59 13.48 31.75
CA PRO A 431 18.17 14.11 30.49
C PRO A 431 19.31 14.39 29.53
N GLU A 432 20.48 14.76 30.05
CA GLU A 432 21.66 15.19 29.30
C GLU A 432 22.20 14.06 28.42
N ALA A 433 22.16 12.81 28.90
CA ALA A 433 22.56 11.64 28.14
C ALA A 433 21.39 11.04 27.34
N ILE A 434 20.20 11.00 27.94
CA ILE A 434 19.02 10.33 27.37
C ILE A 434 18.49 11.06 26.15
N PHE A 435 18.30 12.38 26.21
CA PHE A 435 17.65 13.11 25.12
C PHE A 435 18.47 13.14 23.84
N PRO A 436 19.79 13.41 23.84
CA PRO A 436 20.57 13.32 22.63
C PRO A 436 20.52 11.91 22.03
N LEU A 437 20.68 10.85 22.83
CA LEU A 437 20.60 9.49 22.31
C LEU A 437 19.22 9.19 21.70
N TYR A 438 18.14 9.55 22.40
CA TYR A 438 16.77 9.33 21.93
C TYR A 438 16.46 10.13 20.66
N LEU A 439 16.84 11.41 20.60
CA LEU A 439 16.70 12.24 19.40
C LEU A 439 17.50 11.68 18.23
N SER A 440 18.72 11.18 18.47
CA SER A 440 19.52 10.55 17.42
C SER A 440 18.80 9.35 16.80
N ALA A 441 18.14 8.54 17.62
CA ALA A 441 17.40 7.37 17.21
C ALA A 441 16.08 7.74 16.48
N ILE A 442 15.43 8.84 16.89
CA ILE A 442 14.29 9.43 16.15
C ILE A 442 14.72 9.88 14.75
N PHE A 443 15.83 10.63 14.65
CA PHE A 443 16.37 11.05 13.35
C PHE A 443 16.79 9.87 12.48
N TRP A 444 17.36 8.84 13.07
CA TRP A 444 17.66 7.59 12.39
C TRP A 444 16.39 6.92 11.84
N THR A 445 15.31 6.91 12.62
CA THR A 445 14.00 6.40 12.18
C THR A 445 13.41 7.23 11.06
N LEU A 446 13.50 8.56 11.15
CA LEU A 446 13.12 9.44 10.05
C LEU A 446 13.91 9.14 8.78
N HIS A 447 15.20 8.82 8.89
CA HIS A 447 16.03 8.44 7.76
C HIS A 447 15.56 7.12 7.13
N TYR A 448 15.61 6.01 7.88
CA TYR A 448 15.35 4.69 7.30
C TYR A 448 13.88 4.48 6.96
N ASP A 449 12.95 5.03 7.74
CA ASP A 449 11.52 4.78 7.55
C ASP A 449 10.93 5.68 6.45
N THR A 450 11.55 6.83 6.17
CA THR A 450 11.24 7.59 4.95
C THR A 450 11.68 6.84 3.70
N ILE A 451 12.86 6.20 3.72
CA ILE A 451 13.30 5.33 2.62
C ILE A 451 12.34 4.14 2.46
N TYR A 452 11.94 3.52 3.57
CA TYR A 452 10.97 2.43 3.57
C TYR A 452 9.61 2.87 3.00
N ALA A 453 9.11 4.06 3.36
CA ALA A 453 7.85 4.59 2.85
C ALA A 453 7.88 4.84 1.33
N HIS A 454 9.04 5.08 0.71
CA HIS A 454 9.15 5.13 -0.76
C HIS A 454 8.91 3.77 -1.44
N GLN A 455 9.08 2.66 -0.71
CA GLN A 455 8.74 1.32 -1.21
C GLN A 455 7.24 1.18 -1.51
N ASP A 456 6.41 1.82 -0.70
CA ASP A 456 4.94 1.66 -0.70
C ASP A 456 4.23 2.89 -1.27
N LYS A 457 4.99 3.88 -1.78
CA LYS A 457 4.50 5.17 -2.26
C LYS A 457 3.31 5.05 -3.24
N GLU A 458 3.38 4.16 -4.21
CA GLU A 458 2.33 3.98 -5.20
C GLU A 458 1.04 3.41 -4.61
N ASP A 459 1.17 2.53 -3.62
CA ASP A 459 0.03 1.90 -2.96
C ASP A 459 -0.58 2.86 -1.92
N ASP A 460 0.25 3.61 -1.18
CA ASP A 460 -0.17 4.69 -0.27
C ASP A 460 -0.97 5.79 -1.01
N ILE A 461 -0.57 6.14 -2.24
CA ILE A 461 -1.31 7.09 -3.10
C ILE A 461 -2.71 6.56 -3.44
N LYS A 462 -2.83 5.26 -3.77
CA LYS A 462 -4.11 4.66 -4.17
C LYS A 462 -5.16 4.71 -3.04
N ILE A 463 -4.68 4.72 -1.80
CA ILE A 463 -5.50 4.50 -0.59
C ILE A 463 -5.62 5.78 0.26
N GLY A 464 -4.98 6.87 -0.17
CA GLY A 464 -5.02 8.17 0.51
C GLY A 464 -4.26 8.22 1.84
N VAL A 465 -3.34 7.28 2.09
CA VAL A 465 -2.49 7.29 3.30
C VAL A 465 -1.40 8.34 3.14
N LYS A 466 -1.19 9.15 4.18
CA LYS A 466 -0.19 10.23 4.21
C LYS A 466 1.15 9.70 4.74
N SER A 467 2.26 10.14 4.14
CA SER A 467 3.62 9.75 4.58
C SER A 467 4.67 10.80 4.24
N THR A 468 5.84 10.76 4.89
CA THR A 468 6.96 11.64 4.54
C THR A 468 7.43 11.42 3.11
N ALA A 469 7.41 10.20 2.60
CA ALA A 469 7.75 9.90 1.21
C ALA A 469 6.88 10.66 0.21
N LEU A 470 5.57 10.77 0.48
CA LEU A 470 4.64 11.55 -0.34
C LEU A 470 4.84 13.05 -0.18
N ARG A 471 5.06 13.51 1.05
CA ARG A 471 5.23 14.93 1.37
C ARG A 471 6.52 15.53 0.81
N LEU A 472 7.60 14.75 0.85
CA LEU A 472 8.94 15.17 0.44
C LEU A 472 9.19 14.94 -1.05
N GLY A 473 8.58 13.91 -1.64
CA GLY A 473 8.67 13.64 -3.08
C GLY A 473 10.12 13.59 -3.57
N GLU A 474 10.44 14.43 -4.55
CA GLU A 474 11.79 14.54 -5.13
C GLU A 474 12.82 15.16 -4.17
N GLN A 475 12.38 15.94 -3.17
CA GLN A 475 13.26 16.54 -2.17
C GLN A 475 13.71 15.55 -1.08
N THR A 476 13.37 14.27 -1.20
CA THR A 476 13.68 13.27 -0.16
C THR A 476 15.16 13.23 0.19
N LYS A 477 16.08 13.22 -0.80
CA LYS A 477 17.53 13.10 -0.53
C LYS A 477 18.08 14.25 0.35
N PRO A 478 17.81 15.54 0.05
CA PRO A 478 18.15 16.64 0.94
C PRO A 478 17.65 16.47 2.39
N TRP A 479 16.41 16.03 2.57
CA TRP A 479 15.84 15.79 3.89
C TRP A 479 16.48 14.60 4.60
N LEU A 480 16.80 13.51 3.89
CA LEU A 480 17.57 12.39 4.44
C LEU A 480 18.95 12.85 4.91
N THR A 481 19.60 13.77 4.19
CA THR A 481 20.84 14.40 4.64
C THR A 481 20.63 15.16 5.94
N ALA A 482 19.59 15.99 6.05
CA ALA A 482 19.26 16.71 7.28
C ALA A 482 19.01 15.77 8.46
N PHE A 483 18.25 14.68 8.26
CA PHE A 483 18.04 13.66 9.30
C PHE A 483 19.35 12.96 9.68
N SER A 484 20.21 12.66 8.71
CA SER A 484 21.53 12.05 8.98
C SER A 484 22.41 12.97 9.81
N VAL A 485 22.46 14.26 9.48
CA VAL A 485 23.18 15.28 10.26
C VAL A 485 22.59 15.35 11.67
N GLY A 486 21.26 15.40 11.80
CA GLY A 486 20.58 15.37 13.10
C GLY A 486 20.96 14.15 13.95
N MET A 487 21.00 12.96 13.34
CA MET A 487 21.43 11.73 14.00
C MET A 487 22.88 11.80 14.47
N ILE A 488 23.81 12.14 13.58
CA ILE A 488 25.25 12.16 13.87
C ILE A 488 25.60 13.20 14.94
N THR A 489 25.02 14.41 14.84
CA THR A 489 25.21 15.46 15.85
C THR A 489 24.75 15.01 17.23
N ASN A 490 23.57 14.40 17.32
CA ASN A 490 23.03 13.96 18.61
C ASN A 490 23.78 12.74 19.19
N LEU A 491 24.29 11.82 18.35
CA LEU A 491 25.22 10.78 18.81
C LEU A 491 26.53 11.37 19.33
N GLY A 492 27.08 12.36 18.63
CA GLY A 492 28.28 13.07 19.08
C GLY A 492 28.08 13.75 20.43
N ILE A 493 26.94 14.43 20.63
CA ILE A 493 26.57 15.03 21.92
C ILE A 493 26.43 13.95 22.99
N ALA A 494 25.70 12.85 22.72
CA ALA A 494 25.53 11.75 23.68
C ALA A 494 26.87 11.16 24.12
N GLY A 495 27.80 10.93 23.18
CA GLY A 495 29.14 10.44 23.51
C GLY A 495 29.96 11.46 24.28
N TYR A 496 29.90 12.74 23.90
CA TYR A 496 30.64 13.82 24.58
C TYR A 496 30.18 13.98 26.04
N VAL A 497 28.88 14.13 26.29
CA VAL A 497 28.35 14.34 27.65
C VAL A 497 28.53 13.13 28.56
N THR A 498 28.69 11.93 27.99
CA THR A 498 28.97 10.71 28.74
C THR A 498 30.45 10.36 28.77
N ASN A 499 31.35 11.23 28.29
CA ASN A 499 32.80 10.99 28.24
C ASN A 499 33.17 9.66 27.55
N GLN A 500 32.52 9.35 26.42
CA GLN A 500 32.89 8.19 25.60
C GLN A 500 34.25 8.39 24.94
N THR A 501 34.89 7.28 24.58
CA THR A 501 36.25 7.28 24.02
C THR A 501 36.26 7.22 22.50
N TRP A 502 37.44 7.34 21.89
CA TRP A 502 37.62 7.42 20.43
C TRP A 502 36.98 6.29 19.59
N PRO A 503 36.87 5.02 20.04
CA PRO A 503 36.23 3.96 19.24
C PRO A 503 34.76 4.24 18.97
N PHE A 504 34.05 4.86 19.92
CA PHE A 504 32.68 5.31 19.73
C PHE A 504 32.59 6.36 18.62
N PHE A 505 33.43 7.40 18.67
CA PHE A 505 33.45 8.45 17.65
C PHE A 505 33.87 7.92 16.28
N LEU A 506 34.75 6.92 16.22
CA LEU A 506 35.06 6.23 14.97
C LEU A 506 33.84 5.47 14.41
N ALA A 507 33.05 4.81 15.26
CA ALA A 507 31.80 4.18 14.85
C ALA A 507 30.75 5.20 14.37
N VAL A 508 30.69 6.38 14.99
CA VAL A 508 29.86 7.51 14.53
C VAL A 508 30.32 7.98 13.14
N ALA A 509 31.62 8.14 12.92
CA ALA A 509 32.17 8.50 11.60
C ALA A 509 31.86 7.42 10.54
N ALA A 510 32.04 6.14 10.86
CA ALA A 510 31.67 5.03 9.98
C ALA A 510 30.17 5.02 9.65
N THR A 511 29.32 5.32 10.64
CA THR A 511 27.88 5.48 10.47
C THR A 511 27.55 6.62 9.50
N SER A 512 28.25 7.76 9.61
CA SER A 512 28.10 8.88 8.69
C SER A 512 28.44 8.48 7.25
N CYS A 513 29.54 7.75 7.04
CA CYS A 513 29.89 7.20 5.72
C CYS A 513 28.81 6.25 5.18
N HIS A 514 28.27 5.36 6.03
CA HIS A 514 27.23 4.43 5.61
C HIS A 514 25.92 5.13 5.25
N LEU A 515 25.49 6.14 6.01
CA LEU A 515 24.34 6.99 5.67
C LEU A 515 24.57 7.77 4.37
N GLY A 516 25.77 8.33 4.17
CA GLY A 516 26.16 9.00 2.93
C GLY A 516 26.12 8.07 1.71
N TRP A 517 26.56 6.82 1.87
CA TRP A 517 26.41 5.78 0.85
C TRP A 517 24.93 5.45 0.57
N GLN A 518 24.09 5.31 1.61
CA GLN A 518 22.66 5.08 1.44
C GLN A 518 22.04 6.22 0.61
N ILE A 519 22.25 7.48 0.99
CA ILE A 519 21.65 8.66 0.31
C ILE A 519 22.13 8.81 -1.13
N SER A 520 23.45 8.72 -1.36
CA SER A 520 24.04 8.93 -2.69
C SER A 520 23.53 7.91 -3.70
N THR A 521 23.49 6.63 -3.31
CA THR A 521 23.11 5.52 -4.18
C THR A 521 21.61 5.21 -4.22
N LEU A 522 20.80 5.80 -3.32
CA LEU A 522 19.36 5.53 -3.22
C LEU A 522 18.60 5.86 -4.51
N GLN A 523 17.81 4.91 -4.97
CA GLN A 523 16.85 5.04 -6.07
C GLN A 523 15.41 5.03 -5.52
N LEU A 524 14.82 6.23 -5.36
CA LEU A 524 13.52 6.41 -4.71
C LEU A 524 12.35 5.65 -5.36
N ASN A 525 12.41 5.43 -6.68
CA ASN A 525 11.36 4.72 -7.41
C ASN A 525 11.63 3.22 -7.56
N ASN A 526 12.72 2.70 -6.96
CA ASN A 526 13.09 1.30 -7.03
C ASN A 526 12.79 0.60 -5.69
N ARG A 527 11.66 -0.11 -5.64
CA ARG A 527 11.18 -0.81 -4.43
C ARG A 527 12.24 -1.74 -3.81
N GLN A 528 13.01 -2.45 -4.63
CA GLN A 528 14.04 -3.37 -4.12
C GLN A 528 15.22 -2.60 -3.52
N ASP A 529 15.66 -1.52 -4.17
CA ASP A 529 16.74 -0.69 -3.64
C ASP A 529 16.33 -0.07 -2.29
N CYS A 530 15.12 0.50 -2.21
CA CYS A 530 14.56 1.02 -0.94
C CYS A 530 14.56 -0.05 0.16
N TRP A 531 14.14 -1.29 -0.15
CA TRP A 531 14.18 -2.40 0.81
C TRP A 531 15.60 -2.78 1.23
N ASN A 532 16.55 -2.81 0.28
CA ASN A 532 17.94 -3.12 0.56
C ASN A 532 18.59 -2.04 1.45
N LYS A 533 18.31 -0.76 1.21
CA LYS A 533 18.77 0.34 2.07
C LYS A 533 18.13 0.29 3.45
N PHE A 534 16.81 0.08 3.52
CA PHE A 534 16.11 -0.09 4.80
C PHE A 534 16.73 -1.22 5.62
N THR A 535 16.90 -2.41 5.03
CA THR A 535 17.47 -3.57 5.73
C THR A 535 18.94 -3.42 6.10
N SER A 536 19.73 -2.60 5.40
CA SER A 536 21.12 -2.37 5.78
C SER A 536 21.27 -1.59 7.09
N ASN A 537 20.20 -0.95 7.59
CA ASN A 537 20.21 -0.24 8.87
C ASN A 537 20.50 -1.14 10.09
N GLN A 538 20.27 -2.45 10.01
CA GLN A 538 20.71 -3.37 11.08
C GLN A 538 22.22 -3.23 11.38
N TRP A 539 23.03 -2.90 10.37
CA TRP A 539 24.46 -2.71 10.52
C TRP A 539 24.82 -1.38 11.17
N ILE A 540 24.02 -0.33 11.02
CA ILE A 540 24.20 0.92 11.79
C ILE A 540 24.01 0.64 13.28
N GLY A 541 22.94 -0.11 13.60
CA GLY A 541 22.70 -0.70 14.92
C GLY A 541 23.95 -1.32 15.53
N ALA A 542 24.49 -2.31 14.82
CA ALA A 542 25.65 -3.08 15.23
C ALA A 542 26.94 -2.24 15.30
N LEU A 543 27.17 -1.32 14.35
CA LEU A 543 28.34 -0.45 14.32
C LEU A 543 28.40 0.44 15.55
N ILE A 544 27.31 1.16 15.85
CA ILE A 544 27.23 2.05 17.02
C ILE A 544 27.37 1.23 18.30
N PHE A 545 26.67 0.10 18.41
CA PHE A 545 26.76 -0.77 19.58
C PHE A 545 28.19 -1.28 19.81
N SER A 546 28.88 -1.73 18.76
CA SER A 546 30.27 -2.21 18.86
C SER A 546 31.22 -1.09 19.29
N GLY A 547 31.05 0.11 18.72
CA GLY A 547 31.82 1.29 19.11
C GLY A 547 31.58 1.70 20.57
N LEU A 548 30.35 1.59 21.05
CA LEU A 548 30.01 1.82 22.46
C LEU A 548 30.62 0.77 23.39
N VAL A 549 30.56 -0.52 23.05
CA VAL A 549 31.15 -1.58 23.89
C VAL A 549 32.65 -1.39 24.01
N ILE A 550 33.35 -1.24 22.88
CA ILE A 550 34.81 -1.03 22.87
C ILE A 550 35.15 0.30 23.55
N GLY A 551 34.34 1.34 23.31
CA GLY A 551 34.54 2.65 23.88
C GLY A 551 34.41 2.66 25.41
N THR A 552 33.37 2.01 25.94
CA THR A 552 33.15 1.87 27.38
C THR A 552 34.22 1.00 28.04
N LEU A 553 34.70 -0.07 27.38
CA LEU A 553 35.81 -0.89 27.89
C LEU A 553 37.14 -0.13 28.00
N LEU A 554 37.36 0.85 27.12
CA LEU A 554 38.56 1.70 27.12
C LEU A 554 38.41 2.97 27.98
N LYS A 555 37.27 3.14 28.63
CA LYS A 555 37.01 4.28 29.50
C LYS A 555 37.66 4.04 30.86
N GLU A 556 38.41 5.03 31.32
CA GLU A 556 39.11 5.07 32.62
C GLU A 556 38.23 5.64 33.74
#